data_AF-A0A1B4Q024-F1
#
_entry.id   AF-A0A1B4Q024-F1
#
_cell.length_a   1.000
_cell.length_b   1.000
_cell.length_c   1.000
_cell.angle_alpha   90.00
_cell.angle_beta   90.00
_cell.angle_gamma   90.00
#
_symmetry.space_group_name_H-M   'P 1'
#
loop_
_entity.id
_entity.type
_entity.pdbx_description
1 polymer ?
#
loop_
_entity_poly.entity_id
_entity_poly.type
_entity_poly.pdbx_seq_one_letter_code
_entity_poly.pdbx_strand_id
1 'polypeptide(L)'
;MSNTINSNKPFGNLFSRIGSGLGAGGTAGAVYGVGVGHGATPDPRASLQDAAQLAIQVELTTVPAYLTGLYSIADPASDAYQTLRSVVVEEMFHLNQAANLLVGIGGRPRFTGSAVPAYPCYLPHANPNRTPFIGLCKASPEVFEKTFAAIETPAPPHAPPQSDEYDTIAQLYEALRGGLERYPERHPYGPPLFRPAAGARQRTDIYLGKFGGKAVQVHDIDSARFGIEQIVQQGEGSIPEDQQMIPDSQWGTYNHYGQRTDGTYGPILGTPYEMSHFRKFRAVALDVLHFPRTRPITSNPRRRDFSNDAALKLVETFDIAYSVMLDAMEASFAEAQGRPDPFFALALPLMHHVMPKLALRMMMMPMHGEGDGEVGPNAAPTWLYRPGCDLSMLERYRAAAQQVASGISDRAERADLTAVLDDVRNDIVELSEAAAQPLAS
;
A
#
# COMPACT_ATOMS: atom_id res chain seq x y z
N MET A 1 13.21 37.21 -16.14
CA MET A 1 12.01 36.92 -16.96
C MET A 1 11.44 35.62 -16.46
N SER A 2 10.30 35.73 -15.77
CA SER A 2 9.63 34.66 -15.02
C SER A 2 8.88 33.75 -15.99
N ASN A 3 9.11 32.44 -15.90
CA ASN A 3 8.24 31.43 -16.52
C ASN A 3 7.54 30.67 -15.39
N THR A 4 6.35 31.18 -15.04
CA THR A 4 5.33 30.49 -14.27
C THR A 4 4.78 29.32 -15.10
N ILE A 5 5.18 28.10 -14.76
CA ILE A 5 4.52 26.89 -15.25
C ILE A 5 3.35 26.59 -14.32
N ASN A 6 2.14 26.71 -14.89
CA ASN A 6 0.87 26.27 -14.31
C ASN A 6 0.97 24.84 -13.79
N SER A 7 0.92 24.64 -12.47
CA SER A 7 0.72 23.31 -11.89
C SER A 7 -0.76 22.99 -11.82
N ASN A 8 -1.24 22.09 -12.68
CA ASN A 8 -2.55 21.43 -12.54
C ASN A 8 -2.51 20.41 -11.38
N LYS A 9 -2.21 20.86 -10.15
CA LYS A 9 -2.33 20.06 -8.93
C LYS A 9 -3.72 20.29 -8.31
N PRO A 10 -4.56 19.26 -8.11
CA PRO A 10 -5.92 19.42 -7.60
C PRO A 10 -6.02 19.92 -6.14
N PHE A 11 -4.89 20.14 -5.45
CA PHE A 11 -4.84 20.44 -4.01
C PHE A 11 -4.04 21.70 -3.64
N GLY A 12 -3.88 22.64 -4.57
CA GLY A 12 -3.21 23.92 -4.28
C GLY A 12 -3.83 24.66 -3.08
N ASN A 13 -3.01 24.95 -2.06
CA ASN A 13 -3.31 25.64 -0.79
C ASN A 13 -3.94 24.81 0.35
N LEU A 14 -3.87 23.49 0.32
CA LEU A 14 -4.39 22.61 1.38
C LEU A 14 -3.86 22.96 2.80
N PHE A 15 -2.60 23.44 2.89
CA PHE A 15 -1.87 23.50 4.16
C PHE A 15 -1.54 24.89 4.70
N SER A 16 -1.98 25.97 4.04
CA SER A 16 -1.96 27.31 4.66
C SER A 16 -2.88 27.40 5.90
N ARG A 17 -3.67 26.34 6.16
CA ARG A 17 -4.59 26.18 7.29
C ARG A 17 -4.08 25.25 8.40
N ILE A 18 -3.02 24.46 8.14
CA ILE A 18 -2.39 23.60 9.16
C ILE A 18 -1.32 24.37 9.96
N GLY A 19 -0.81 25.47 9.41
CA GLY A 19 0.00 26.45 10.14
C GLY A 19 1.36 25.91 10.55
N SER A 20 2.35 26.09 9.66
CA SER A 20 3.77 26.11 10.02
C SER A 20 4.02 27.36 10.88
N GLY A 21 4.06 27.16 12.20
CA GLY A 21 4.61 28.17 13.08
C GLY A 21 6.13 28.14 12.97
N LEU A 22 6.73 29.10 12.24
CA LEU A 22 7.94 29.86 12.59
C LEU A 22 8.37 30.79 11.43
N GLY A 23 8.08 32.09 11.56
CA GLY A 23 8.95 33.19 11.10
C GLY A 23 8.64 33.92 9.78
N ALA A 24 7.98 35.09 9.86
CA ALA A 24 8.49 36.42 9.43
C ALA A 24 7.35 37.45 9.42
N GLY A 25 7.55 38.57 10.13
CA GLY A 25 6.58 39.66 10.25
C GLY A 25 6.31 40.38 8.93
N GLY A 26 5.03 40.67 8.68
CA GLY A 26 4.56 41.52 7.60
C GLY A 26 3.12 41.95 7.87
N THR A 27 2.96 43.18 8.34
CA THR A 27 1.68 43.85 8.55
C THR A 27 1.02 44.18 7.22
N ALA A 28 -0.15 43.62 6.93
CA ALA A 28 -1.04 44.18 5.90
C ALA A 28 -2.51 43.75 6.09
N GLY A 29 -3.29 44.70 6.62
CA GLY A 29 -4.60 45.10 6.08
C GLY A 29 -5.70 44.04 5.96
N ALA A 30 -6.60 44.04 6.94
CA ALA A 30 -7.96 43.54 6.79
C ALA A 30 -8.70 44.26 5.64
N VAL A 31 -9.33 43.49 4.75
CA VAL A 31 -10.46 43.96 3.93
C VAL A 31 -11.53 42.88 3.92
N TYR A 32 -12.64 43.17 4.60
CA TYR A 32 -13.90 42.42 4.57
C TYR A 32 -14.75 42.86 3.37
N GLY A 33 -15.50 41.92 2.78
CA GLY A 33 -16.58 42.11 1.80
C GLY A 33 -16.26 41.40 0.48
N VAL A 34 -17.04 40.44 -0.02
CA VAL A 34 -18.47 40.51 -0.34
C VAL A 34 -19.16 39.15 -0.11
N GLY A 35 -20.38 39.20 0.44
CA GLY A 35 -21.14 38.01 0.85
C GLY A 35 -21.67 37.14 -0.30
N VAL A 36 -21.57 35.83 -0.11
CA VAL A 36 -22.33 34.82 -0.85
C VAL A 36 -22.62 33.65 0.12
N GLY A 37 -23.89 33.46 0.48
CA GLY A 37 -24.46 32.26 1.12
C GLY A 37 -24.01 31.94 2.55
N HIS A 38 -24.96 31.74 3.46
CA HIS A 38 -24.73 30.96 4.69
C HIS A 38 -24.48 29.49 4.32
N GLY A 39 -23.29 29.20 3.79
CA GLY A 39 -22.74 27.85 3.67
C GLY A 39 -22.09 27.47 4.99
N ALA A 40 -22.31 26.24 5.45
CA ALA A 40 -21.70 25.72 6.67
C ALA A 40 -20.19 26.04 6.70
N THR A 41 -19.70 26.53 7.85
CA THR A 41 -18.26 26.63 8.09
C THR A 41 -17.61 25.28 7.78
N PRO A 42 -16.52 25.23 7.00
CA PRO A 42 -15.83 23.98 6.70
C PRO A 42 -15.53 23.21 7.99
N ASP A 43 -15.73 21.89 7.99
CA ASP A 43 -15.40 21.05 9.14
C ASP A 43 -13.93 21.30 9.52
N PRO A 44 -13.64 21.78 10.74
CA PRO A 44 -12.26 22.09 11.14
C PRO A 44 -11.35 20.85 11.14
N ARG A 45 -11.91 19.64 11.12
CA ARG A 45 -11.17 18.38 11.00
C ARG A 45 -10.68 18.10 9.58
N ALA A 46 -11.19 18.79 8.56
CA ALA A 46 -10.92 18.50 7.15
C ALA A 46 -9.42 18.39 6.84
N SER A 47 -8.62 19.35 7.34
CA SER A 47 -7.18 19.31 7.09
C SER A 47 -6.44 18.11 7.70
N LEU A 48 -6.93 17.60 8.86
CA LEU A 48 -6.42 16.37 9.48
C LEU A 48 -6.90 15.13 8.74
N GLN A 49 -8.13 15.16 8.22
CA GLN A 49 -8.69 14.11 7.38
C GLN A 49 -7.90 14.00 6.06
N ASP A 50 -7.55 15.13 5.45
CA ASP A 50 -6.73 15.16 4.25
C ASP A 50 -5.31 14.64 4.51
N ALA A 51 -4.71 14.99 5.65
CA ALA A 51 -3.41 14.45 6.06
C ALA A 51 -3.45 12.94 6.37
N ALA A 52 -4.52 12.43 6.98
CA ALA A 52 -4.69 10.98 7.19
C ALA A 52 -4.97 10.24 5.86
N GLN A 53 -5.69 10.85 4.92
CA GLN A 53 -5.86 10.30 3.56
C GLN A 53 -4.55 10.34 2.76
N LEU A 54 -3.70 11.34 2.98
CA LEU A 54 -2.34 11.38 2.43
C LEU A 54 -1.51 10.22 2.96
N ALA A 55 -1.54 9.94 4.26
CA ALA A 55 -0.86 8.79 4.86
C ALA A 55 -1.28 7.46 4.19
N ILE A 56 -2.59 7.24 3.96
CA ILE A 56 -3.08 6.05 3.23
C ILE A 56 -2.48 5.96 1.82
N GLN A 57 -2.38 7.08 1.09
CA GLN A 57 -1.83 7.09 -0.27
C GLN A 57 -0.32 6.82 -0.28
N VAL A 58 0.40 7.26 0.76
CA VAL A 58 1.83 6.95 0.94
C VAL A 58 2.02 5.45 1.07
N GLU A 59 1.34 4.79 2.00
CA GLU A 59 1.45 3.32 2.16
C GLU A 59 0.92 2.58 0.93
N LEU A 60 -0.10 3.11 0.23
CA LEU A 60 -0.63 2.47 -0.97
C LEU A 60 0.38 2.53 -2.12
N THR A 61 1.28 3.50 -2.12
CA THR A 61 2.33 3.68 -3.12
C THR A 61 3.50 2.72 -2.91
N THR A 62 3.70 2.16 -1.71
CA THR A 62 4.79 1.21 -1.44
C THR A 62 4.42 -0.20 -1.90
N VAL A 63 3.18 -0.63 -1.63
CA VAL A 63 2.70 -2.01 -1.80
C VAL A 63 2.87 -2.56 -3.24
N PRO A 64 2.40 -1.90 -4.32
CA PRO A 64 2.61 -2.40 -5.68
C PRO A 64 4.08 -2.50 -6.09
N ALA A 65 4.93 -1.57 -5.65
CA ALA A 65 6.37 -1.60 -5.93
C ALA A 65 7.03 -2.81 -5.26
N TYR A 66 6.74 -3.05 -3.98
CA TYR A 66 7.26 -4.19 -3.21
C TYR A 66 6.75 -5.52 -3.76
N LEU A 67 5.46 -5.61 -4.08
CA LEU A 67 4.87 -6.81 -4.69
C LEU A 67 5.44 -7.11 -6.08
N THR A 68 5.76 -6.09 -6.87
CA THR A 68 6.43 -6.28 -8.17
C THR A 68 7.82 -6.88 -8.00
N GLY A 69 8.59 -6.37 -7.03
CA GLY A 69 9.86 -6.97 -6.62
C GLY A 69 9.67 -8.41 -6.14
N LEU A 70 8.71 -8.65 -5.25
CA LEU A 70 8.42 -9.97 -4.67
C LEU A 70 8.12 -11.02 -5.75
N TYR A 71 7.15 -10.73 -6.64
CA TYR A 71 6.75 -11.66 -7.70
C TYR A 71 7.86 -11.90 -8.73
N SER A 72 8.82 -10.99 -8.85
CA SER A 72 9.95 -11.20 -9.74
C SER A 72 10.99 -12.18 -9.20
N ILE A 73 11.03 -12.45 -7.88
CA ILE A 73 12.00 -13.38 -7.29
C ILE A 73 11.60 -14.83 -7.60
N ALA A 74 12.54 -15.60 -8.15
CA ALA A 74 12.28 -16.96 -8.62
C ALA A 74 12.15 -17.98 -7.49
N ASP A 75 12.85 -17.77 -6.38
CA ASP A 75 12.88 -18.68 -5.22
C ASP A 75 12.09 -18.12 -4.03
N PRO A 76 10.89 -18.65 -3.74
CA PRO A 76 10.10 -18.24 -2.59
C PRO A 76 10.75 -18.55 -1.24
N ALA A 77 11.73 -19.46 -1.16
CA ALA A 77 12.41 -19.79 0.09
C ALA A 77 13.55 -18.82 0.43
N SER A 78 13.97 -17.99 -0.53
CA SER A 78 15.07 -17.04 -0.34
C SER A 78 14.75 -15.95 0.70
N ASP A 79 15.78 -15.45 1.38
CA ASP A 79 15.65 -14.40 2.39
C ASP A 79 15.09 -13.11 1.80
N ALA A 80 15.46 -12.77 0.56
CA ALA A 80 14.91 -11.60 -0.14
C ALA A 80 13.38 -11.72 -0.37
N TYR A 81 12.90 -12.91 -0.73
CA TYR A 81 11.46 -13.14 -0.91
C TYR A 81 10.73 -13.07 0.43
N GLN A 82 11.22 -13.77 1.46
CA GLN A 82 10.57 -13.78 2.77
C GLN A 82 10.57 -12.39 3.41
N THR A 83 11.65 -11.62 3.23
CA THR A 83 11.74 -10.23 3.70
C THR A 83 10.73 -9.32 3.01
N LEU A 84 10.64 -9.35 1.67
CA LEU A 84 9.64 -8.54 0.96
C LEU A 84 8.22 -8.96 1.35
N ARG A 85 7.97 -10.25 1.50
CA ARG A 85 6.67 -10.78 1.92
C ARG A 85 6.29 -10.29 3.31
N SER A 86 7.22 -10.28 4.26
CA SER A 86 6.92 -9.75 5.61
C SER A 86 6.61 -8.26 5.57
N VAL A 87 7.43 -7.48 4.84
CA VAL A 87 7.22 -6.03 4.73
C VAL A 87 5.87 -5.72 4.07
N VAL A 88 5.50 -6.38 2.98
CA VAL A 88 4.19 -6.14 2.34
C VAL A 88 3.01 -6.43 3.29
N VAL A 89 3.12 -7.43 4.17
CA VAL A 89 2.10 -7.70 5.19
C VAL A 89 2.02 -6.56 6.21
N GLU A 90 3.15 -6.02 6.62
CA GLU A 90 3.25 -4.86 7.52
C GLU A 90 2.67 -3.58 6.85
N GLU A 91 3.00 -3.32 5.58
CA GLU A 91 2.44 -2.20 4.80
C GLU A 91 0.92 -2.28 4.65
N MET A 92 0.36 -3.50 4.47
CA MET A 92 -1.09 -3.69 4.45
C MET A 92 -1.73 -3.42 5.82
N PHE A 93 -1.00 -3.68 6.92
CA PHE A 93 -1.41 -3.22 8.24
C PHE A 93 -1.34 -1.70 8.36
N HIS A 94 -0.28 -1.05 7.87
CA HIS A 94 -0.15 0.42 7.89
C HIS A 94 -1.30 1.09 7.15
N LEU A 95 -1.63 0.59 5.95
CA LEU A 95 -2.80 1.02 5.18
C LEU A 95 -4.09 0.95 5.98
N ASN A 96 -4.34 -0.18 6.64
CA ASN A 96 -5.54 -0.35 7.47
C ASN A 96 -5.54 0.58 8.68
N GLN A 97 -4.40 0.74 9.36
CA GLN A 97 -4.30 1.56 10.57
C GLN A 97 -4.41 3.06 10.26
N ALA A 98 -3.84 3.53 9.15
CA ALA A 98 -4.02 4.89 8.63
C ALA A 98 -5.49 5.14 8.23
N ALA A 99 -6.15 4.15 7.62
CA ALA A 99 -7.59 4.21 7.33
C ALA A 99 -8.45 4.27 8.60
N ASN A 100 -8.12 3.51 9.64
CA ASN A 100 -8.77 3.61 10.95
C ASN A 100 -8.61 4.98 11.57
N LEU A 101 -7.43 5.59 11.46
CA LEU A 101 -7.16 6.95 11.93
C LEU A 101 -8.08 7.95 11.22
N LEU A 102 -8.16 7.89 9.89
CA LEU A 102 -9.04 8.74 9.10
C LEU A 102 -10.52 8.56 9.48
N VAL A 103 -10.99 7.32 9.63
CA VAL A 103 -12.37 7.05 10.08
C VAL A 103 -12.59 7.58 11.49
N GLY A 104 -11.65 7.40 12.41
CA GLY A 104 -11.73 7.84 13.80
C GLY A 104 -11.99 9.35 13.93
N ILE A 105 -11.41 10.15 13.04
CA ILE A 105 -11.58 11.61 13.00
C ILE A 105 -12.72 12.09 12.07
N GLY A 106 -13.57 11.16 11.63
CA GLY A 106 -14.79 11.48 10.87
C GLY A 106 -14.61 11.53 9.35
N GLY A 107 -13.47 11.10 8.82
CA GLY A 107 -13.25 10.96 7.38
C GLY A 107 -13.72 9.60 6.82
N ARG A 108 -13.56 9.45 5.51
CA ARG A 108 -13.85 8.20 4.79
C ARG A 108 -12.64 7.84 3.90
N PRO A 109 -11.96 6.71 4.19
CA PRO A 109 -10.85 6.23 3.37
C PRO A 109 -11.22 6.08 1.91
N ARG A 110 -10.33 6.56 1.04
CA ARG A 110 -10.35 6.33 -0.40
C ARG A 110 -9.15 5.47 -0.79
N PHE A 111 -9.43 4.39 -1.51
CA PHE A 111 -8.43 3.49 -2.12
C PHE A 111 -8.54 3.49 -3.64
N THR A 112 -9.49 4.24 -4.19
CA THR A 112 -9.84 4.27 -5.61
C THR A 112 -9.63 5.64 -6.23
N GLY A 113 -9.74 5.73 -7.57
CA GLY A 113 -9.67 6.99 -8.29
C GLY A 113 -8.32 7.69 -8.14
N SER A 114 -8.32 8.94 -7.66
CA SER A 114 -7.08 9.71 -7.50
C SER A 114 -6.18 9.24 -6.37
N ALA A 115 -6.67 8.36 -5.48
CA ALA A 115 -5.85 7.77 -4.42
C ALA A 115 -4.91 6.67 -4.95
N VAL A 116 -5.17 6.14 -6.14
CA VAL A 116 -4.36 5.07 -6.73
C VAL A 116 -3.08 5.66 -7.34
N PRO A 117 -1.89 5.13 -6.99
CA PRO A 117 -0.63 5.61 -7.54
C PRO A 117 -0.51 5.30 -9.03
N ALA A 118 0.11 6.21 -9.79
CA ALA A 118 0.44 6.02 -11.19
C ALA A 118 1.96 5.95 -11.35
N TYR A 119 2.49 4.76 -11.59
CA TYR A 119 3.94 4.52 -11.67
C TYR A 119 4.55 4.86 -13.04
N PRO A 120 5.84 5.25 -13.08
CA PRO A 120 6.67 5.58 -11.92
C PRO A 120 6.32 6.94 -11.32
N CYS A 121 6.46 7.08 -10.00
CA CYS A 121 6.06 8.28 -9.23
C CYS A 121 6.99 8.54 -8.04
N TYR A 122 6.87 9.72 -7.42
CA TYR A 122 7.33 9.93 -6.04
C TYR A 122 6.20 9.56 -5.07
N LEU A 123 6.53 9.35 -3.79
CA LEU A 123 5.51 9.37 -2.75
C LEU A 123 4.74 10.71 -2.80
N PRO A 124 3.41 10.70 -2.65
CA PRO A 124 2.63 11.93 -2.67
C PRO A 124 3.14 12.93 -1.62
N HIS A 125 3.34 14.20 -2.02
CA HIS A 125 3.83 15.27 -1.14
C HIS A 125 5.24 15.11 -0.58
N ALA A 126 5.97 14.04 -0.91
CA ALA A 126 7.37 13.90 -0.51
C ALA A 126 8.29 14.88 -1.24
N ASN A 127 9.41 15.22 -0.61
CA ASN A 127 10.45 16.03 -1.22
C ASN A 127 11.19 15.22 -2.30
N PRO A 128 11.09 15.57 -3.59
CA PRO A 128 11.69 14.80 -4.68
C PRO A 128 13.22 14.85 -4.70
N ASN A 129 13.85 15.77 -3.96
CA ASN A 129 15.30 15.85 -3.84
C ASN A 129 15.87 14.90 -2.77
N ARG A 130 15.00 14.30 -1.96
CA ARG A 130 15.37 13.54 -0.75
C ARG A 130 14.74 12.16 -0.71
N THR A 131 13.68 11.95 -1.48
CA THR A 131 12.98 10.67 -1.61
C THR A 131 13.21 10.04 -2.99
N PRO A 132 13.19 8.70 -3.09
CA PRO A 132 13.46 8.02 -4.36
C PRO A 132 12.30 8.15 -5.35
N PHE A 133 12.62 8.14 -6.64
CA PHE A 133 11.62 7.95 -7.69
C PHE A 133 11.27 6.46 -7.80
N ILE A 134 10.02 6.13 -7.53
CA ILE A 134 9.52 4.77 -7.36
C ILE A 134 9.06 4.21 -8.70
N GLY A 135 9.59 3.04 -9.05
CA GLY A 135 9.20 2.29 -10.24
C GLY A 135 8.78 0.86 -9.92
N LEU A 136 8.02 0.28 -10.83
CA LEU A 136 7.67 -1.14 -10.84
C LEU A 136 8.86 -1.90 -11.44
N CYS A 137 9.77 -2.35 -10.59
CA CYS A 137 11.04 -2.95 -10.99
C CYS A 137 11.16 -4.38 -10.45
N LYS A 138 11.92 -5.22 -11.18
CA LYS A 138 12.35 -6.52 -10.66
C LYS A 138 13.25 -6.34 -9.45
N ALA A 139 13.21 -7.28 -8.53
CA ALA A 139 14.09 -7.31 -7.37
C ALA A 139 15.56 -7.36 -7.84
N SER A 140 16.39 -6.57 -7.16
CA SER A 140 17.84 -6.57 -7.29
C SER A 140 18.43 -5.90 -6.05
N PRO A 141 19.70 -6.16 -5.69
CA PRO A 141 20.34 -5.43 -4.59
C PRO A 141 20.22 -3.91 -4.74
N GLU A 142 20.34 -3.41 -5.98
CA GLU A 142 20.19 -1.99 -6.28
C GLU A 142 18.78 -1.46 -6.01
N VAL A 143 17.72 -2.19 -6.40
CA VAL A 143 16.33 -1.77 -6.11
C VAL A 143 16.05 -1.83 -4.61
N PHE A 144 16.56 -2.84 -3.91
CA PHE A 144 16.47 -2.91 -2.44
C PHE A 144 17.18 -1.72 -1.77
N GLU A 145 18.34 -1.30 -2.26
CA GLU A 145 19.06 -0.16 -1.69
C GLU A 145 18.47 1.19 -2.07
N LYS A 146 18.31 1.45 -3.37
CA LYS A 146 18.03 2.77 -3.92
C LYS A 146 16.55 3.10 -4.04
N THR A 147 15.67 2.10 -3.90
CA THR A 147 14.23 2.31 -3.88
C THR A 147 13.64 1.87 -2.55
N PHE A 148 13.73 0.60 -2.18
CA PHE A 148 12.99 0.09 -1.01
C PHE A 148 13.55 0.63 0.31
N ALA A 149 14.84 0.48 0.59
CA ALA A 149 15.45 1.07 1.78
C ALA A 149 15.43 2.62 1.74
N ALA A 150 15.48 3.21 0.54
CA ALA A 150 15.40 4.67 0.39
C ALA A 150 14.00 5.22 0.73
N ILE A 151 12.92 4.49 0.44
CA ILE A 151 11.56 4.84 0.88
C ILE A 151 11.50 4.84 2.42
N GLU A 152 12.03 3.79 3.04
CA GLU A 152 11.98 3.55 4.49
C GLU A 152 13.08 4.27 5.28
N THR A 153 13.75 5.27 4.69
CA THR A 153 14.89 5.92 5.36
C THR A 153 14.43 6.58 6.66
N PRO A 154 15.07 6.29 7.80
CA PRO A 154 14.65 6.84 9.08
C PRO A 154 14.85 8.35 9.16
N ALA A 155 13.91 9.02 9.80
CA ALA A 155 14.04 10.40 10.20
C ALA A 155 15.34 10.62 11.01
N PRO A 156 16.12 11.67 10.68
CA PRO A 156 17.21 12.11 11.56
C PRO A 156 16.69 12.40 12.97
N PRO A 157 17.51 12.21 14.03
CA PRO A 157 17.15 12.64 15.37
C PRO A 157 16.70 14.10 15.38
N HIS A 158 15.57 14.36 16.03
CA HIS A 158 14.94 15.69 16.12
C HIS A 158 14.53 16.32 14.78
N ALA A 159 14.36 15.53 13.71
CA ALA A 159 13.80 16.03 12.46
C ALA A 159 12.44 16.69 12.72
N PRO A 160 12.19 17.89 12.16
CA PRO A 160 10.92 18.57 12.38
C PRO A 160 9.78 17.80 11.70
N PRO A 161 8.56 17.82 12.28
CA PRO A 161 7.37 17.34 11.60
C PRO A 161 7.14 18.11 10.29
N GLN A 162 6.84 17.41 9.20
CA GLN A 162 6.59 18.00 7.88
C GLN A 162 5.36 17.34 7.23
N SER A 163 4.32 18.11 6.95
CA SER A 163 3.09 17.62 6.30
C SER A 163 3.11 17.72 4.77
N ASP A 164 4.11 18.41 4.22
CA ASP A 164 4.34 18.62 2.79
C ASP A 164 5.84 18.78 2.58
N GLU A 165 6.32 18.40 1.41
CA GLU A 165 7.76 18.29 1.11
C GLU A 165 8.55 17.59 2.24
N TYR A 166 7.98 16.52 2.79
CA TYR A 166 8.63 15.75 3.85
C TYR A 166 9.80 14.93 3.30
N ASP A 167 10.86 14.77 4.10
CA ASP A 167 12.02 13.97 3.72
C ASP A 167 11.84 12.48 4.11
N THR A 168 11.09 12.18 5.17
CA THR A 168 10.77 10.80 5.61
C THR A 168 9.30 10.62 6.00
N ILE A 169 8.80 9.39 5.95
CA ILE A 169 7.41 9.02 6.28
C ILE A 169 7.11 9.33 7.76
N ALA A 170 8.07 9.16 8.67
CA ALA A 170 7.94 9.51 10.07
C ALA A 170 7.69 11.01 10.28
N GLN A 171 8.30 11.90 9.48
CA GLN A 171 8.02 13.34 9.58
C GLN A 171 6.58 13.68 9.19
N LEU A 172 6.02 12.98 8.21
CA LEU A 172 4.60 13.10 7.83
C LEU A 172 3.68 12.66 8.96
N TYR A 173 3.94 11.48 9.53
CA TYR A 173 3.14 10.94 10.63
C TYR A 173 3.26 11.78 11.91
N GLU A 174 4.44 12.31 12.20
CA GLU A 174 4.67 13.21 13.33
C GLU A 174 3.93 14.55 13.13
N ALA A 175 3.84 15.05 11.90
CA ALA A 175 3.04 16.24 11.60
C ALA A 175 1.54 15.99 11.81
N LEU A 176 1.05 14.81 11.38
CA LEU A 176 -0.32 14.37 11.62
C LEU A 176 -0.60 14.24 13.12
N ARG A 177 0.26 13.56 13.88
CA ARG A 177 0.16 13.43 15.35
C ARG A 177 0.08 14.80 16.01
N GLY A 178 1.01 15.69 15.72
CA GLY A 178 1.02 17.04 16.28
C GLY A 178 -0.21 17.88 15.86
N GLY A 179 -0.82 17.58 14.72
CA GLY A 179 -2.09 18.19 14.30
C GLY A 179 -3.27 17.70 15.15
N LEU A 180 -3.34 16.39 15.40
CA LEU A 180 -4.38 15.76 16.24
C LEU A 180 -4.31 16.30 17.68
N GLU A 181 -3.12 16.41 18.26
CA GLU A 181 -2.91 16.89 19.63
C GLU A 181 -3.32 18.35 19.83
N ARG A 182 -3.06 19.21 18.83
CA ARG A 182 -3.37 20.65 18.91
C ARG A 182 -4.82 20.97 18.56
N TYR A 183 -5.58 20.02 17.99
CA TYR A 183 -6.95 20.25 17.56
C TYR A 183 -7.86 20.76 18.68
N PRO A 184 -7.89 20.18 19.91
CA PRO A 184 -8.77 20.65 20.98
C PRO A 184 -8.49 22.11 21.39
N GLU A 185 -7.22 22.52 21.37
CA GLU A 185 -6.80 23.90 21.69
C GLU A 185 -7.16 24.89 20.59
N ARG A 186 -7.00 24.49 19.32
CA ARG A 186 -7.31 25.34 18.15
C ARG A 186 -8.81 25.44 17.89
N HIS A 187 -9.58 24.44 18.29
CA HIS A 187 -11.02 24.33 18.03
C HIS A 187 -11.82 23.97 19.29
N PRO A 188 -11.75 24.77 20.38
CA PRO A 188 -12.41 24.45 21.65
C PRO A 188 -13.94 24.42 21.56
N TYR A 189 -14.51 25.09 20.55
CA TYR A 189 -15.94 25.11 20.25
C TYR A 189 -16.30 24.32 18.98
N GLY A 190 -15.32 23.58 18.41
CA GLY A 190 -15.52 22.74 17.23
C GLY A 190 -16.21 21.42 17.54
N PRO A 191 -16.55 20.62 16.51
CA PRO A 191 -16.99 19.24 16.72
C PRO A 191 -15.90 18.43 17.44
N PRO A 192 -16.26 17.40 18.23
CA PRO A 192 -15.29 16.48 18.81
C PRO A 192 -14.37 15.89 17.73
N LEU A 193 -13.06 15.84 18.00
CA LEU A 193 -12.07 15.30 17.06
C LEU A 193 -12.42 13.85 16.69
N PHE A 194 -12.52 13.00 17.71
CA PHE A 194 -12.77 11.57 17.57
C PHE A 194 -14.27 11.30 17.50
N ARG A 195 -14.82 11.49 16.30
CA ARG A 195 -16.21 11.19 15.99
C ARG A 195 -16.30 10.67 14.57
N PRO A 196 -16.43 9.34 14.39
CA PRO A 196 -16.59 8.73 13.07
C PRO A 196 -17.79 9.28 12.31
N ALA A 197 -17.67 9.29 10.98
CA ALA A 197 -18.78 9.63 10.10
C ALA A 197 -19.87 8.55 10.19
N ALA A 198 -21.15 8.96 10.14
CA ALA A 198 -22.27 8.03 10.14
C ALA A 198 -22.15 7.03 8.98
N GLY A 199 -22.23 5.73 9.25
CA GLY A 199 -22.07 4.67 8.25
C GLY A 199 -20.63 4.36 7.84
N ALA A 200 -19.63 4.90 8.54
CA ALA A 200 -18.22 4.49 8.42
C ALA A 200 -17.86 3.58 9.60
N ARG A 201 -16.99 2.60 9.36
CA ARG A 201 -16.49 1.69 10.40
C ARG A 201 -14.97 1.58 10.35
N GLN A 202 -14.38 1.36 11.51
CA GLN A 202 -12.97 0.99 11.65
C GLN A 202 -12.84 -0.54 11.59
N ARG A 203 -11.68 -1.01 11.15
CA ARG A 203 -11.36 -2.42 10.96
C ARG A 203 -10.24 -2.85 11.88
N THR A 204 -10.55 -3.76 12.80
CA THR A 204 -9.57 -4.35 13.74
C THR A 204 -9.30 -5.83 13.45
N ASP A 205 -10.13 -6.42 12.59
CA ASP A 205 -10.11 -7.80 12.11
C ASP A 205 -9.52 -7.85 10.70
N ILE A 206 -8.24 -7.49 10.56
CA ILE A 206 -7.49 -7.73 9.33
C ILE A 206 -6.72 -9.04 9.49
N TYR A 207 -7.22 -10.12 8.87
CA TYR A 207 -6.59 -11.45 8.97
C TYR A 207 -5.39 -11.57 8.00
N LEU A 208 -4.36 -10.76 8.26
CA LEU A 208 -3.11 -10.72 7.47
C LEU A 208 -2.03 -11.67 8.03
N GLY A 209 -2.41 -12.52 9.00
CA GLY A 209 -1.50 -13.32 9.83
C GLY A 209 -1.44 -12.78 11.28
N LYS A 210 -0.70 -13.45 12.18
CA LYS A 210 -0.41 -12.92 13.54
C LYS A 210 0.66 -11.79 13.51
N PHE A 211 0.82 -11.13 12.37
CA PHE A 211 1.93 -10.24 12.03
C PHE A 211 1.39 -8.87 11.59
N GLY A 212 2.27 -7.86 11.59
CA GLY A 212 1.92 -6.52 11.14
C GLY A 212 1.61 -5.55 12.26
N GLY A 213 1.26 -6.00 13.47
CA GLY A 213 0.91 -5.12 14.58
C GLY A 213 -0.48 -5.42 15.12
N LYS A 214 -1.03 -4.51 15.93
CA LYS A 214 -2.36 -4.68 16.52
C LYS A 214 -3.25 -3.60 15.94
N ALA A 215 -4.14 -3.97 15.01
CA ALA A 215 -5.09 -3.00 14.46
C ALA A 215 -5.96 -2.48 15.60
N VAL A 216 -5.81 -1.19 15.92
CA VAL A 216 -6.55 -0.54 17.00
C VAL A 216 -7.63 0.36 16.43
N GLN A 217 -8.74 0.39 17.16
CA GLN A 217 -9.77 1.39 16.95
C GLN A 217 -9.26 2.72 17.52
N VAL A 218 -9.21 3.74 16.66
CA VAL A 218 -8.86 5.12 17.00
C VAL A 218 -10.10 5.86 17.48
N HIS A 219 -10.15 6.18 18.77
CA HIS A 219 -11.29 6.83 19.43
C HIS A 219 -10.86 7.93 20.41
N ASP A 220 -9.57 8.09 20.63
CA ASP A 220 -8.95 9.13 21.44
C ASP A 220 -7.50 9.38 20.97
N ILE A 221 -6.81 10.31 21.64
CA ILE A 221 -5.46 10.69 21.25
C ILE A 221 -4.44 9.58 21.54
N ASP A 222 -4.66 8.77 22.58
CA ASP A 222 -3.76 7.69 22.96
C ASP A 222 -3.81 6.54 21.95
N SER A 223 -5.01 6.15 21.51
CA SER A 223 -5.20 5.15 20.46
C SER A 223 -4.70 5.63 19.10
N ALA A 224 -4.85 6.93 18.78
CA ALA A 224 -4.27 7.53 17.59
C ALA A 224 -2.73 7.50 17.63
N ARG A 225 -2.14 7.93 18.74
CA ARG A 225 -0.69 7.92 18.96
C ARG A 225 -0.14 6.51 18.83
N PHE A 226 -0.75 5.54 19.49
CA PHE A 226 -0.34 4.15 19.43
C PHE A 226 -0.36 3.60 17.99
N GLY A 227 -1.43 3.85 17.23
CA GLY A 227 -1.52 3.44 15.83
C GLY A 227 -0.40 4.05 14.96
N ILE A 228 -0.10 5.33 15.15
CA ILE A 228 1.00 6.03 14.44
C ILE A 228 2.37 5.47 14.84
N GLU A 229 2.60 5.24 16.14
CA GLU A 229 3.86 4.69 16.65
C GLU A 229 4.16 3.31 16.05
N GLN A 230 3.15 2.45 15.90
CA GLN A 230 3.34 1.13 15.26
C GLN A 230 3.80 1.26 13.81
N ILE A 231 3.18 2.17 13.04
CA ILE A 231 3.54 2.39 11.64
C ILE A 231 4.99 2.86 11.53
N VAL A 232 5.33 3.93 12.26
CA VAL A 232 6.67 4.53 12.22
C VAL A 232 7.75 3.56 12.70
N GLN A 233 7.48 2.82 13.79
CA GLN A 233 8.44 1.86 14.33
C GLN A 233 8.71 0.69 13.38
N GLN A 234 7.70 0.23 12.66
CA GLN A 234 7.86 -0.87 11.70
C GLN A 234 8.54 -0.42 10.40
N GLY A 235 8.17 0.74 9.85
CA GLY A 235 8.80 1.26 8.62
C GLY A 235 10.25 1.70 8.84
N GLU A 236 10.42 2.77 9.61
CA GLU A 236 11.70 3.47 9.78
C GLU A 236 12.49 2.96 11.00
N GLY A 237 11.80 2.46 12.01
CA GLY A 237 12.40 2.05 13.29
C GLY A 237 12.24 3.09 14.39
N SER A 238 12.56 2.67 15.62
CA SER A 238 12.75 3.60 16.74
C SER A 238 14.22 4.02 16.79
N ILE A 239 14.51 5.31 17.01
CA ILE A 239 15.79 5.73 17.58
C ILE A 239 15.53 6.14 19.04
N PRO A 240 15.47 5.21 20.02
CA PRO A 240 15.63 5.61 21.41
C PRO A 240 17.11 5.96 21.61
N GLU A 241 17.41 7.18 22.06
CA GLU A 241 18.79 7.64 22.34
C GLU A 241 19.52 6.79 23.40
N ASP A 242 18.80 5.96 24.15
CA ASP A 242 19.27 5.28 25.36
C ASP A 242 19.26 3.74 25.30
N GLN A 243 18.78 3.13 24.21
CA GLN A 243 18.78 1.67 24.09
C GLN A 243 20.09 1.17 23.44
N GLN A 244 20.84 0.37 24.19
CA GLN A 244 21.96 -0.41 23.64
C GLN A 244 21.48 -1.23 22.44
N MET A 245 22.25 -1.22 21.34
CA MET A 245 22.07 -2.20 20.27
C MET A 245 22.24 -3.59 20.88
N ILE A 246 21.14 -4.33 20.96
CA ILE A 246 21.14 -5.72 21.42
C ILE A 246 21.77 -6.55 20.28
N PRO A 247 22.69 -7.49 20.57
CA PRO A 247 23.32 -8.33 19.56
C PRO A 247 22.28 -9.03 18.69
N ASP A 248 22.57 -9.16 17.38
CA ASP A 248 21.75 -9.90 16.42
C ASP A 248 21.27 -11.23 17.03
N SER A 249 19.96 -11.34 17.23
CA SER A 249 19.37 -12.59 17.68
C SER A 249 19.22 -13.48 16.44
N GLN A 250 20.02 -14.55 16.39
CA GLN A 250 19.94 -15.65 15.42
C GLN A 250 18.56 -16.33 15.32
N TRP A 251 17.60 -15.94 16.16
CA TRP A 251 16.25 -16.50 16.24
C TRP A 251 15.20 -15.65 15.48
N GLY A 252 15.62 -14.63 14.73
CA GLY A 252 14.76 -13.75 13.94
C GLY A 252 14.51 -14.19 12.50
N THR A 253 14.96 -15.38 12.09
CA THR A 253 14.83 -15.89 10.71
C THR A 253 13.80 -17.02 10.59
N TYR A 254 13.13 -17.09 9.43
CA TYR A 254 11.84 -17.77 9.20
C TYR A 254 11.87 -19.32 9.20
N ASN A 255 12.80 -19.99 9.90
CA ASN A 255 12.89 -21.47 9.92
C ASN A 255 13.07 -22.11 11.31
N HIS A 256 12.86 -21.39 12.42
CA HIS A 256 13.02 -21.96 13.76
C HIS A 256 11.68 -22.28 14.47
N TYR A 257 11.50 -23.57 14.82
CA TYR A 257 10.41 -24.09 15.64
C TYR A 257 10.80 -24.09 17.13
N GLY A 258 9.89 -23.67 18.01
CA GLY A 258 10.09 -23.74 19.45
C GLY A 258 8.87 -23.29 20.26
N GLN A 259 9.07 -22.99 21.55
CA GLN A 259 7.98 -22.64 22.48
C GLN A 259 7.57 -21.17 22.32
N ARG A 260 6.28 -20.92 22.08
CA ARG A 260 5.67 -19.60 21.85
C ARG A 260 5.32 -18.90 23.16
N THR A 261 5.06 -17.59 23.09
CA THR A 261 4.61 -16.77 24.24
C THR A 261 3.25 -17.18 24.81
N ASP A 262 2.45 -17.93 24.05
CA ASP A 262 1.18 -18.54 24.49
C ASP A 262 1.35 -19.97 25.04
N GLY A 263 2.59 -20.44 25.22
CA GLY A 263 2.91 -21.77 25.74
C GLY A 263 2.76 -22.91 24.73
N THR A 264 2.34 -22.63 23.49
CA THR A 264 2.24 -23.64 22.43
C THR A 264 3.58 -23.87 21.73
N TYR A 265 3.79 -25.05 21.14
CA TYR A 265 4.97 -25.35 20.34
C TYR A 265 4.68 -25.09 18.87
N GLY A 266 5.52 -24.32 18.19
CA GLY A 266 5.33 -23.94 16.78
C GLY A 266 6.41 -22.98 16.30
N PRO A 267 6.27 -22.38 15.12
CA PRO A 267 7.22 -21.36 14.66
C PRO A 267 7.22 -20.18 15.67
N ILE A 268 8.40 -19.90 16.25
CA ILE A 268 8.59 -18.75 17.15
C ILE A 268 8.67 -17.53 16.25
N LEU A 269 7.63 -16.69 16.27
CA LEU A 269 7.53 -15.53 15.40
C LEU A 269 7.02 -14.36 16.23
N GLY A 270 7.76 -13.24 16.21
CA GLY A 270 7.52 -12.06 17.02
C GLY A 270 8.21 -12.14 18.39
N THR A 271 9.44 -11.63 18.46
CA THR A 271 9.95 -11.06 19.72
C THR A 271 9.61 -9.55 19.70
N PRO A 272 9.56 -8.86 20.85
CA PRO A 272 9.32 -7.41 20.91
C PRO A 272 10.39 -6.52 20.21
N TYR A 273 11.31 -7.11 19.44
CA TYR A 273 12.38 -6.43 18.70
C TYR A 273 12.43 -6.93 17.24
N GLU A 274 11.34 -6.76 16.51
CA GLU A 274 11.31 -6.96 15.05
C GLU A 274 12.10 -5.85 14.33
N MET A 275 12.88 -6.20 13.32
CA MET A 275 13.66 -5.23 12.53
C MET A 275 12.72 -4.33 11.71
N SER A 276 13.04 -3.04 11.62
CA SER A 276 12.30 -2.12 10.74
C SER A 276 12.47 -2.46 9.26
N HIS A 277 11.55 -2.00 8.40
CA HIS A 277 11.59 -2.19 6.95
C HIS A 277 12.92 -1.68 6.39
N PHE A 278 13.39 -0.52 6.85
CA PHE A 278 14.71 0.02 6.50
C PHE A 278 15.84 -1.01 6.70
N ARG A 279 15.92 -1.59 7.90
CA ARG A 279 16.99 -2.54 8.25
C ARG A 279 16.82 -3.85 7.50
N LYS A 280 15.58 -4.34 7.36
CA LYS A 280 15.21 -5.50 6.56
C LYS A 280 15.72 -5.35 5.11
N PHE A 281 15.40 -4.23 4.45
CA PHE A 281 15.83 -3.98 3.07
C PHE A 281 17.33 -3.76 2.92
N ARG A 282 17.97 -3.02 3.85
CA ARG A 282 19.42 -2.83 3.86
C ARG A 282 20.16 -4.16 4.01
N ALA A 283 19.69 -5.06 4.88
CA ALA A 283 20.30 -6.38 5.05
C ALA A 283 20.31 -7.17 3.73
N VAL A 284 19.17 -7.22 3.04
CA VAL A 284 19.06 -7.88 1.73
C VAL A 284 19.91 -7.19 0.65
N ALA A 285 19.95 -5.87 0.63
CA ALA A 285 20.76 -5.12 -0.33
C ALA A 285 22.27 -5.37 -0.19
N LEU A 286 22.75 -5.58 1.04
CA LEU A 286 24.15 -5.83 1.34
C LEU A 286 24.56 -7.29 1.08
N ASP A 287 23.62 -8.23 1.14
CA ASP A 287 23.87 -9.64 0.84
C ASP A 287 23.82 -9.96 -0.66
N VAL A 288 24.70 -9.31 -1.43
CA VAL A 288 24.77 -9.44 -2.89
C VAL A 288 25.12 -10.87 -3.32
N LEU A 289 25.90 -11.60 -2.52
CA LEU A 289 26.40 -12.94 -2.88
C LEU A 289 25.31 -14.01 -2.83
N HIS A 290 24.33 -13.88 -1.92
CA HIS A 290 23.22 -14.82 -1.79
C HIS A 290 21.92 -14.30 -2.41
N PHE A 291 21.96 -13.19 -3.15
CA PHE A 291 20.76 -12.63 -3.77
C PHE A 291 20.17 -13.61 -4.80
N PRO A 292 18.87 -13.94 -4.72
CA PRO A 292 18.26 -14.98 -5.54
C PRO A 292 18.14 -14.56 -7.01
N ARG A 293 17.97 -15.54 -7.90
CA ARG A 293 17.61 -15.27 -9.30
C ARG A 293 16.26 -14.55 -9.37
N THR A 294 16.17 -13.60 -10.29
CA THR A 294 14.93 -12.87 -10.59
C THR A 294 14.51 -13.06 -12.03
N ARG A 295 13.22 -13.15 -12.28
CA ARG A 295 12.60 -13.20 -13.61
C ARG A 295 12.97 -11.94 -14.42
N PRO A 296 13.24 -12.05 -15.73
CA PRO A 296 13.69 -10.93 -16.56
C PRO A 296 12.53 -10.03 -17.01
N ILE A 297 11.77 -9.49 -16.05
CA ILE A 297 10.58 -8.69 -16.34
C ILE A 297 10.93 -7.29 -16.85
N THR A 298 10.06 -6.73 -17.68
CA THR A 298 10.08 -5.33 -18.06
C THR A 298 9.76 -4.44 -16.86
N SER A 299 10.35 -3.25 -16.80
CA SER A 299 10.08 -2.28 -15.74
C SER A 299 9.05 -1.25 -16.20
N ASN A 300 8.15 -0.86 -15.29
CA ASN A 300 7.08 0.12 -15.56
C ASN A 300 6.28 -0.16 -16.86
N PRO A 301 5.76 -1.39 -17.06
CA PRO A 301 5.04 -1.75 -18.28
C PRO A 301 3.82 -0.86 -18.51
N ARG A 302 3.54 -0.55 -19.78
CA ARG A 302 2.27 0.02 -20.22
C ARG A 302 1.63 -0.90 -21.25
N ARG A 303 0.30 -0.96 -21.29
CA ARG A 303 -0.45 -1.84 -22.22
C ARG A 303 -0.02 -1.71 -23.69
N ARG A 304 0.35 -0.50 -24.12
CA ARG A 304 0.82 -0.23 -25.50
C ARG A 304 2.18 -0.84 -25.83
N ASP A 305 2.94 -1.25 -24.82
CA ASP A 305 4.29 -1.78 -24.99
C ASP A 305 4.25 -3.29 -25.35
N PHE A 306 3.10 -3.96 -25.18
CA PHE A 306 2.94 -5.40 -25.39
C PHE A 306 2.62 -5.73 -26.85
N SER A 307 3.29 -6.75 -27.39
CA SER A 307 2.94 -7.36 -28.68
C SER A 307 2.65 -8.87 -28.58
N ASN A 308 2.85 -9.47 -27.40
CA ASN A 308 2.32 -10.80 -27.09
C ASN A 308 0.88 -10.67 -26.58
N ASP A 309 -0.07 -11.17 -27.36
CA ASP A 309 -1.51 -11.09 -27.02
C ASP A 309 -1.86 -11.83 -25.73
N ALA A 310 -1.24 -12.98 -25.45
CA ALA A 310 -1.52 -13.74 -24.24
C ALA A 310 -1.02 -12.99 -22.99
N ALA A 311 0.18 -12.40 -23.07
CA ALA A 311 0.71 -11.56 -22.01
C ALA A 311 -0.15 -10.30 -21.79
N LEU A 312 -0.59 -9.65 -22.86
CA LEU A 312 -1.49 -8.49 -22.77
C LEU A 312 -2.82 -8.86 -22.08
N LYS A 313 -3.42 -10.02 -22.42
CA LYS A 313 -4.66 -10.47 -21.79
C LYS A 313 -4.50 -10.79 -20.30
N LEU A 314 -3.36 -11.34 -19.89
CA LEU A 314 -3.07 -11.53 -18.47
C LEU A 314 -2.94 -10.20 -17.72
N VAL A 315 -2.25 -9.22 -18.32
CA VAL A 315 -2.11 -7.87 -17.75
C VAL A 315 -3.48 -7.20 -17.61
N GLU A 316 -4.32 -7.27 -18.64
CA GLU A 316 -5.66 -6.71 -18.57
C GLU A 316 -6.50 -7.40 -17.49
N THR A 317 -6.44 -8.72 -17.39
CA THR A 317 -7.15 -9.50 -16.36
C THR A 317 -6.68 -9.13 -14.95
N PHE A 318 -5.37 -8.96 -14.76
CA PHE A 318 -4.79 -8.52 -13.49
C PHE A 318 -5.26 -7.12 -13.10
N ASP A 319 -5.27 -6.16 -14.03
CA ASP A 319 -5.74 -4.80 -13.76
C ASP A 319 -7.22 -4.79 -13.33
N ILE A 320 -8.06 -5.66 -13.92
CA ILE A 320 -9.45 -5.84 -13.47
C ILE A 320 -9.50 -6.39 -12.04
N ALA A 321 -8.74 -7.44 -11.74
CA ALA A 321 -8.68 -8.02 -10.39
C ALA A 321 -8.19 -7.00 -9.35
N TYR A 322 -7.16 -6.23 -9.68
CA TYR A 322 -6.65 -5.13 -8.84
C TYR A 322 -7.72 -4.06 -8.60
N SER A 323 -8.48 -3.70 -9.63
CA SER A 323 -9.56 -2.71 -9.52
C SER A 323 -10.68 -3.17 -8.59
N VAL A 324 -11.15 -4.42 -8.75
CA VAL A 324 -12.17 -5.02 -7.87
C VAL A 324 -11.65 -5.12 -6.43
N MET A 325 -10.39 -5.47 -6.25
CA MET A 325 -9.75 -5.56 -4.94
C MET A 325 -9.73 -4.19 -4.23
N LEU A 326 -9.33 -3.11 -4.92
CA LEU A 326 -9.33 -1.75 -4.35
C LEU A 326 -10.75 -1.24 -4.06
N ASP A 327 -11.70 -1.49 -4.94
CA ASP A 327 -13.12 -1.15 -4.71
C ASP A 327 -13.64 -1.88 -3.45
N ALA A 328 -13.28 -3.14 -3.26
CA ALA A 328 -13.62 -3.91 -2.07
C ALA A 328 -12.91 -3.40 -0.80
N MET A 329 -11.63 -3.02 -0.88
CA MET A 329 -10.91 -2.38 0.23
C MET A 329 -11.61 -1.09 0.66
N GLU A 330 -11.95 -0.19 -0.28
CA GLU A 330 -12.67 1.05 0.02
C GLU A 330 -14.05 0.78 0.64
N ALA A 331 -14.82 -0.13 0.05
CA ALA A 331 -16.15 -0.50 0.54
C ALA A 331 -16.14 -1.18 1.92
N SER A 332 -15.00 -1.74 2.33
CA SER A 332 -14.84 -2.38 3.63
C SER A 332 -14.86 -1.41 4.81
N PHE A 333 -14.55 -0.13 4.60
CA PHE A 333 -14.63 0.91 5.65
C PHE A 333 -16.03 1.54 5.79
N ALA A 334 -17.01 1.06 5.04
CA ALA A 334 -18.42 1.39 5.22
C ALA A 334 -19.13 0.29 6.03
N GLU A 335 -20.14 0.66 6.81
CA GLU A 335 -20.98 -0.31 7.51
C GLU A 335 -21.60 -1.32 6.52
N ALA A 336 -21.55 -2.59 6.88
CA ALA A 336 -22.09 -3.70 6.09
C ALA A 336 -23.48 -4.07 6.62
N GLN A 337 -24.52 -3.36 6.17
CA GLN A 337 -25.92 -3.59 6.58
C GLN A 337 -26.44 -4.92 6.03
N GLY A 338 -26.10 -6.05 6.67
CA GLY A 338 -26.56 -7.39 6.29
C GLY A 338 -25.89 -7.99 5.03
N ARG A 339 -24.84 -7.35 4.51
CA ARG A 339 -24.00 -7.84 3.40
C ARG A 339 -22.71 -8.48 3.93
N PRO A 340 -22.11 -9.47 3.24
CA PRO A 340 -20.76 -9.93 3.55
C PRO A 340 -19.76 -8.79 3.65
N ASP A 341 -18.77 -8.94 4.53
CA ASP A 341 -17.67 -7.98 4.62
C ASP A 341 -16.87 -8.01 3.31
N PRO A 342 -16.83 -6.92 2.51
CA PRO A 342 -16.11 -6.89 1.23
C PRO A 342 -14.63 -7.20 1.36
N PHE A 343 -14.02 -6.92 2.51
CA PHE A 343 -12.61 -7.24 2.74
C PHE A 343 -12.38 -8.76 2.70
N PHE A 344 -13.19 -9.53 3.43
CA PHE A 344 -13.06 -10.98 3.48
C PHE A 344 -13.68 -11.69 2.29
N ALA A 345 -14.79 -11.17 1.77
CA ALA A 345 -15.48 -11.77 0.65
C ALA A 345 -14.73 -11.56 -0.68
N LEU A 346 -14.04 -10.43 -0.85
CA LEU A 346 -13.42 -10.05 -2.12
C LEU A 346 -11.95 -9.64 -2.00
N ALA A 347 -11.62 -8.64 -1.18
CA ALA A 347 -10.29 -8.03 -1.20
C ALA A 347 -9.19 -9.03 -0.84
N LEU A 348 -9.34 -9.73 0.29
CA LEU A 348 -8.35 -10.67 0.82
C LEU A 348 -8.17 -11.90 -0.11
N PRO A 349 -9.21 -12.60 -0.59
CA PRO A 349 -9.00 -13.72 -1.49
C PRO A 349 -8.47 -13.28 -2.87
N LEU A 350 -8.84 -12.10 -3.39
CA LEU A 350 -8.23 -11.55 -4.61
C LEU A 350 -6.73 -11.32 -4.43
N MET A 351 -6.31 -10.73 -3.31
CA MET A 351 -4.90 -10.51 -2.97
C MET A 351 -4.10 -11.82 -2.86
N HIS A 352 -4.71 -12.87 -2.29
CA HIS A 352 -4.00 -14.11 -1.96
C HIS A 352 -4.07 -15.19 -3.04
N HIS A 353 -5.19 -15.30 -3.75
CA HIS A 353 -5.46 -16.44 -4.65
C HIS A 353 -5.44 -16.03 -6.11
N VAL A 354 -6.04 -14.90 -6.50
CA VAL A 354 -6.17 -14.54 -7.92
C VAL A 354 -4.96 -13.76 -8.44
N MET A 355 -4.65 -12.63 -7.81
CA MET A 355 -3.62 -11.72 -8.31
C MET A 355 -2.21 -12.34 -8.35
N PRO A 356 -1.76 -13.13 -7.35
CA PRO A 356 -0.44 -13.76 -7.41
C PRO A 356 -0.30 -14.75 -8.55
N LYS A 357 -1.34 -15.56 -8.83
CA LYS A 357 -1.35 -16.54 -9.94
C LYS A 357 -1.17 -15.83 -11.28
N LEU A 358 -1.93 -14.76 -11.50
CA LEU A 358 -1.83 -13.94 -12.71
C LEU A 358 -0.47 -13.25 -12.84
N ALA A 359 0.03 -12.64 -11.76
CA ALA A 359 1.32 -11.96 -11.74
C ALA A 359 2.48 -12.91 -12.04
N LEU A 360 2.55 -14.05 -11.35
CA LEU A 360 3.61 -15.03 -11.55
C LEU A 360 3.60 -15.59 -12.97
N ARG A 361 2.42 -15.93 -13.50
CA ARG A 361 2.30 -16.43 -14.87
C ARG A 361 2.73 -15.40 -15.90
N MET A 362 2.27 -14.15 -15.80
CA MET A 362 2.70 -13.12 -16.76
C MET A 362 4.19 -12.81 -16.66
N MET A 363 4.79 -12.84 -15.47
CA MET A 363 6.21 -12.61 -15.27
C MET A 363 7.12 -13.72 -15.84
N MET A 364 6.53 -14.84 -16.28
CA MET A 364 7.21 -15.91 -17.01
C MET A 364 6.92 -15.88 -18.53
N MET A 365 6.11 -14.93 -18.99
CA MET A 365 5.75 -14.79 -20.41
C MET A 365 6.52 -13.64 -21.06
N PRO A 366 7.09 -13.85 -22.27
CA PRO A 366 7.73 -12.78 -23.00
C PRO A 366 6.72 -11.69 -23.35
N MET A 367 7.12 -10.44 -23.17
CA MET A 367 6.30 -9.26 -23.47
C MET A 367 5.98 -9.13 -24.97
N HIS A 368 6.86 -9.68 -25.81
CA HIS A 368 6.76 -9.66 -27.27
C HIS A 368 6.53 -11.06 -27.82
N GLY A 369 5.76 -11.18 -28.91
CA GLY A 369 5.32 -12.48 -29.44
C GLY A 369 6.45 -13.42 -29.88
N GLU A 370 7.58 -12.87 -30.35
CA GLU A 370 8.77 -13.63 -30.76
C GLU A 370 9.84 -13.68 -29.64
N GLY A 371 9.48 -13.32 -28.40
CA GLY A 371 10.40 -13.31 -27.27
C GLY A 371 10.55 -14.69 -26.61
N ASP A 372 11.51 -14.79 -25.71
CA ASP A 372 11.78 -15.98 -24.90
C ASP A 372 11.53 -15.65 -23.41
N GLY A 373 10.71 -16.45 -22.72
CA GLY A 373 10.37 -16.26 -21.31
C GLY A 373 11.53 -16.42 -20.33
N GLU A 374 12.59 -17.13 -20.70
CA GLU A 374 13.79 -17.29 -19.87
C GLU A 374 14.79 -16.13 -20.06
N VAL A 375 14.74 -15.45 -21.21
CA VAL A 375 15.64 -14.34 -21.57
C VAL A 375 14.99 -12.97 -21.30
N GLY A 376 13.70 -12.85 -21.58
CA GLY A 376 12.93 -11.61 -21.47
C GLY A 376 13.11 -10.65 -22.67
N PRO A 377 12.57 -9.41 -22.55
CA PRO A 377 11.84 -8.91 -21.40
C PRO A 377 10.48 -9.59 -21.24
N ASN A 378 10.17 -10.03 -20.02
CA ASN A 378 8.88 -10.61 -19.68
C ASN A 378 7.86 -9.55 -19.31
N ALA A 379 6.59 -9.91 -19.41
CA ALA A 379 5.50 -9.09 -18.93
C ALA A 379 5.58 -8.87 -17.41
N ALA A 380 4.92 -7.81 -16.94
CA ALA A 380 4.77 -7.54 -15.51
C ALA A 380 3.43 -6.82 -15.25
N PRO A 381 2.92 -6.87 -14.01
CA PRO A 381 1.71 -6.15 -13.63
C PRO A 381 1.84 -4.64 -13.86
N THR A 382 0.80 -4.02 -14.41
CA THR A 382 0.76 -2.56 -14.60
C THR A 382 0.15 -1.82 -13.42
N TRP A 383 -0.54 -2.55 -12.52
CA TRP A 383 -1.24 -2.01 -11.35
C TRP A 383 -2.19 -0.85 -11.70
N LEU A 384 -2.88 -0.97 -12.84
CA LEU A 384 -3.77 0.08 -13.32
C LEU A 384 -5.16 -0.09 -12.71
N TYR A 385 -5.63 0.93 -11.97
CA TYR A 385 -7.02 1.00 -11.55
C TYR A 385 -7.94 1.44 -12.69
N ARG A 386 -9.07 0.75 -12.83
CA ARG A 386 -10.14 1.07 -13.76
C ARG A 386 -11.48 1.11 -13.01
N PRO A 387 -12.19 2.24 -12.97
CA PRO A 387 -13.47 2.31 -12.30
C PRO A 387 -14.52 1.44 -12.99
N GLY A 388 -15.44 0.87 -12.20
CA GLY A 388 -16.57 0.07 -12.71
C GLY A 388 -16.20 -1.35 -13.10
N CYS A 389 -15.09 -1.88 -12.60
CA CYS A 389 -14.74 -3.29 -12.74
C CYS A 389 -15.55 -4.15 -11.74
N ASP A 390 -15.91 -5.36 -12.15
CA ASP A 390 -16.62 -6.34 -11.32
C ASP A 390 -16.14 -7.77 -11.62
N LEU A 391 -16.61 -8.76 -10.84
CA LEU A 391 -16.26 -10.17 -11.05
C LEU A 391 -16.74 -10.70 -12.41
N SER A 392 -17.84 -10.18 -12.94
CA SER A 392 -18.34 -10.53 -14.28
C SER A 392 -17.38 -10.07 -15.37
N MET A 393 -16.79 -8.88 -15.23
CA MET A 393 -15.76 -8.37 -16.12
C MET A 393 -14.47 -9.18 -15.97
N LEU A 394 -14.10 -9.54 -14.74
CA LEU A 394 -12.93 -10.38 -14.48
C LEU A 394 -13.04 -11.73 -15.20
N GLU A 395 -14.19 -12.42 -15.09
CA GLU A 395 -14.41 -13.70 -15.80
C GLU A 395 -14.37 -13.53 -17.32
N ARG A 396 -14.97 -12.45 -17.87
CA ARG A 396 -14.91 -12.20 -19.32
C ARG A 396 -13.48 -12.01 -19.82
N TYR A 397 -12.64 -11.27 -19.10
CA TYR A 397 -11.25 -11.05 -19.50
C TYR A 397 -10.39 -12.30 -19.32
N ARG A 398 -10.61 -13.06 -18.25
CA ARG A 398 -9.99 -14.39 -18.05
C ARG A 398 -10.37 -15.36 -19.17
N ALA A 399 -11.65 -15.42 -19.57
CA ALA A 399 -12.11 -16.24 -20.69
C ALA A 399 -11.49 -15.80 -22.03
N ALA A 400 -11.32 -14.50 -22.25
CA ALA A 400 -10.60 -13.99 -23.41
C ALA A 400 -9.10 -14.39 -23.38
N ALA A 401 -8.45 -14.36 -22.22
CA ALA A 401 -7.10 -14.87 -22.05
C ALA A 401 -7.03 -16.38 -22.36
N GLN A 402 -8.03 -17.16 -21.95
CA GLN A 402 -8.13 -18.60 -22.24
C GLN A 402 -8.25 -18.87 -23.74
N GLN A 403 -9.00 -18.05 -24.45
CA GLN A 403 -9.12 -18.16 -25.91
C GLN A 403 -7.78 -17.91 -26.59
N VAL A 404 -7.04 -16.88 -26.20
CA VAL A 404 -5.70 -16.59 -26.75
C VAL A 404 -4.71 -17.70 -26.39
N ALA A 405 -4.76 -18.21 -25.15
CA ALA A 405 -3.91 -19.31 -24.69
C ALA A 405 -4.04 -20.56 -25.57
N SER A 406 -5.25 -20.86 -26.07
CA SER A 406 -5.48 -22.02 -26.95
C SER A 406 -4.69 -21.98 -28.27
N GLY A 407 -4.29 -20.78 -28.72
CA GLY A 407 -3.50 -20.55 -29.93
C GLY A 407 -1.98 -20.66 -29.73
N ILE A 408 -1.48 -20.82 -28.50
CA ILE A 408 -0.04 -20.95 -28.22
C ILE A 408 0.49 -22.25 -28.83
N SER A 409 1.52 -22.15 -29.67
CA SER A 409 2.08 -23.31 -30.37
C SER A 409 2.76 -24.30 -29.43
N ASP A 410 3.54 -23.81 -28.46
CA ASP A 410 4.17 -24.66 -27.45
C ASP A 410 3.12 -25.36 -26.58
N ARG A 411 3.24 -26.68 -26.45
CA ARG A 411 2.24 -27.50 -25.74
C ARG A 411 2.34 -27.36 -24.23
N ALA A 412 3.56 -27.24 -23.70
CA ALA A 412 3.78 -27.15 -22.25
C ALA A 412 3.34 -25.78 -21.74
N GLU A 413 3.73 -24.71 -22.42
CA GLU A 413 3.32 -23.34 -22.11
C GLU A 413 1.79 -23.16 -22.20
N ARG A 414 1.16 -23.71 -23.24
CA ARG A 414 -0.29 -23.71 -23.38
C ARG A 414 -0.99 -24.43 -22.23
N ALA A 415 -0.48 -25.59 -21.83
CA ALA A 415 -1.05 -26.38 -20.74
C ALA A 415 -0.90 -25.65 -19.39
N ASP A 416 0.26 -25.07 -19.13
CA ASP A 416 0.53 -24.29 -17.91
C ASP A 416 -0.38 -23.06 -17.81
N LEU A 417 -0.45 -22.25 -18.87
CA LEU A 417 -1.32 -21.07 -18.91
C LEU A 417 -2.80 -21.44 -18.75
N THR A 418 -3.25 -22.51 -19.40
CA THR A 418 -4.62 -23.00 -19.28
C THR A 418 -4.93 -23.43 -17.85
N ALA A 419 -4.03 -24.17 -17.20
CA ALA A 419 -4.23 -24.60 -15.81
C ALA A 419 -4.35 -23.40 -14.85
N VAL A 420 -3.50 -22.38 -15.01
CA VAL A 420 -3.59 -21.14 -14.21
C VAL A 420 -4.93 -20.43 -14.43
N LEU A 421 -5.38 -20.32 -15.69
CA LEU A 421 -6.62 -19.63 -16.02
C LEU A 421 -7.87 -20.42 -15.59
N ASP A 422 -7.83 -21.75 -15.54
CA ASP A 422 -8.91 -22.57 -14.98
C ASP A 422 -8.94 -22.48 -13.46
N ASP A 423 -7.79 -22.43 -12.80
CA ASP A 423 -7.72 -22.22 -11.34
C ASP A 423 -8.28 -20.84 -10.94
N VAL A 424 -7.90 -19.78 -11.68
CA VAL A 424 -8.48 -18.43 -11.50
C VAL A 424 -9.99 -18.42 -11.72
N ARG A 425 -10.52 -19.25 -12.64
CA ARG A 425 -11.97 -19.37 -12.84
C ARG A 425 -12.66 -19.92 -11.59
N ASN A 426 -12.08 -20.95 -10.96
CA ASN A 426 -12.61 -21.52 -9.73
C ASN A 426 -12.63 -20.48 -8.60
N ASP A 427 -11.54 -19.72 -8.44
CA ASP A 427 -11.47 -18.62 -7.48
C ASP A 427 -12.58 -17.57 -7.73
N ILE A 428 -12.84 -17.19 -9.00
CA ILE A 428 -13.89 -16.22 -9.34
C ILE A 428 -15.29 -16.75 -8.98
N VAL A 429 -15.54 -18.05 -9.17
CA VAL A 429 -16.80 -18.69 -8.79
C VAL A 429 -16.98 -18.62 -7.27
N GLU A 430 -15.98 -19.03 -6.50
CA GLU A 430 -16.00 -18.96 -5.03
C GLU A 430 -16.20 -17.54 -4.52
N LEU A 431 -15.50 -16.56 -5.11
CA LEU A 431 -15.66 -15.13 -4.82
C LEU A 431 -17.09 -14.64 -5.09
N SER A 432 -17.69 -15.08 -6.19
CA SER A 432 -19.05 -14.70 -6.57
C SER A 432 -20.08 -15.27 -5.61
N GLU A 433 -19.89 -16.51 -5.16
CA GLU A 433 -20.73 -17.15 -4.14
C GLU A 433 -20.59 -16.44 -2.78
N ALA A 434 -19.36 -16.18 -2.32
CA ALA A 434 -19.09 -15.49 -1.06
C ALA A 434 -19.68 -14.07 -1.03
N ALA A 435 -19.63 -13.34 -2.16
CA ALA A 435 -20.20 -12.01 -2.27
C ALA A 435 -21.74 -11.99 -2.29
N ALA A 436 -22.38 -13.09 -2.70
CA ALA A 436 -23.82 -13.22 -2.79
C ALA A 436 -24.48 -13.82 -1.53
N GLN A 437 -23.71 -14.44 -0.63
CA GLN A 437 -24.24 -15.06 0.58
C GLN A 437 -24.80 -14.01 1.56
N PRO A 438 -26.06 -14.11 2.02
CA PRO A 438 -26.51 -13.32 3.17
C PRO A 438 -25.73 -13.72 4.42
N LEU A 439 -25.41 -12.77 5.30
CA LEU A 439 -24.93 -13.13 6.63
C LEU A 439 -26.02 -13.93 7.36
N ALA A 440 -25.68 -15.14 7.82
CA ALA A 440 -26.58 -15.92 8.67
C ALA A 440 -26.93 -15.09 9.91
N SER A 441 -28.24 -14.93 10.16
CA SER A 441 -28.83 -14.11 11.22
C SER A 441 -28.40 -14.50 12.62
#